data_AF-A0AAP2E3U7-F1
#
_entry.id   AF-A0AAP2E3U7-F1
#
_cell.length_a   1.000
_cell.length_b   1.000
_cell.length_c   1.000
_cell.angle_alpha   90.00
_cell.angle_beta   90.00
_cell.angle_gamma   90.00
#
_symmetry.space_group_name_H-M   'P 1'
#
loop_
_entity.id
_entity.type
_entity.pdbx_description
1 polymer ?
#
loop_
_entity_poly.entity_id
_entity_poly.type
_entity_poly.pdbx_seq_one_letter_code
_entity_poly.pdbx_strand_id
1 'polypeptide(L)'
;SWDKLFDNYNEVRFIERKILSPFLKKCRWFGGKAKIISKIGIHKVIPLKIDGDAHFLTIIEVHYVQRLPELYFLPLTFVLADHILERVEY
;
A
#
# COMPACT_ATOMS: atom_id res chain seq x y z
N SER A 1 16.68 0.85 -5.88
CA SER A 1 16.10 2.21 -5.85
C SER A 1 14.62 2.08 -5.55
N TRP A 2 14.05 2.98 -4.75
CA TRP A 2 12.62 2.99 -4.43
C TRP A 2 11.74 3.11 -5.68
N ASP A 3 12.22 3.74 -6.75
CA ASP A 3 11.52 3.79 -8.04
C ASP A 3 11.21 2.42 -8.66
N LYS A 4 11.99 1.39 -8.29
CA LYS A 4 11.90 0.03 -8.85
C LYS A 4 11.29 -0.99 -7.88
N LEU A 5 10.80 -0.55 -6.73
CA LEU A 5 10.25 -1.43 -5.69
C LEU A 5 9.15 -2.35 -6.23
N PHE A 6 8.31 -1.83 -7.12
CA PHE A 6 7.20 -2.59 -7.72
C PHE A 6 7.62 -3.46 -8.91
N ASP A 7 8.87 -3.35 -9.38
CA ASP A 7 9.38 -4.17 -10.48
C ASP A 7 9.85 -5.56 -9.97
N ASN A 8 10.17 -5.67 -8.68
CA ASN A 8 10.63 -6.92 -8.08
C ASN A 8 9.48 -7.71 -7.45
N TYR A 9 9.16 -8.85 -8.07
CA TYR A 9 8.09 -9.73 -7.63
C TYR A 9 8.19 -10.17 -6.16
N ASN A 10 9.40 -10.45 -5.65
CA ASN A 10 9.58 -10.91 -4.28
C ASN A 10 9.34 -9.78 -3.27
N GLU A 11 9.73 -8.56 -3.60
CA GLU A 11 9.50 -7.36 -2.78
C GLU A 11 8.01 -7.03 -2.72
N VAL A 12 7.33 -7.03 -3.86
CA VAL A 12 5.87 -6.81 -3.93
C VAL A 12 5.12 -7.83 -3.08
N ARG A 13 5.45 -9.13 -3.22
CA ARG A 13 4.84 -10.18 -2.40
C ARG A 13 5.10 -10.01 -0.90
N PHE A 14 6.28 -9.52 -0.53
CA PHE A 14 6.60 -9.22 0.86
C PHE A 14 5.69 -8.09 1.37
N ILE A 15 5.57 -6.99 0.62
CA ILE A 15 4.71 -5.85 0.98
C ILE A 15 3.25 -6.29 1.13
N GLU A 16 2.71 -7.01 0.15
CA GLU A 16 1.32 -7.51 0.16
C GLU A 16 1.01 -8.34 1.41
N ARG A 17 1.90 -9.28 1.75
CA ARG A 17 1.64 -10.27 2.80
C ARG A 17 2.02 -9.80 4.19
N LYS A 18 3.15 -9.11 4.32
CA LYS A 18 3.76 -8.76 5.61
C LYS A 18 3.46 -7.34 6.05
N ILE A 19 3.24 -6.41 5.11
CA ILE A 19 3.07 -4.99 5.44
C ILE A 19 1.60 -4.57 5.30
N LEU A 20 0.98 -4.79 4.14
CA LEU A 20 -0.38 -4.28 3.86
C LEU A 20 -1.43 -4.93 4.75
N SER A 21 -1.34 -6.24 5.01
CA SER A 21 -2.32 -6.93 5.88
C SER A 21 -2.44 -6.31 7.28
N PRO A 22 -1.36 -6.19 8.08
CA PRO A 22 -1.46 -5.55 9.39
C PRO A 22 -1.72 -4.04 9.30
N PHE A 23 -1.24 -3.35 8.26
CA PHE A 23 -1.48 -1.92 8.06
C PHE A 23 -2.98 -1.62 7.86
N LEU A 24 -3.63 -2.29 6.90
CA LEU A 24 -5.04 -2.06 6.58
C LEU A 24 -5.95 -2.33 7.79
N LYS A 25 -5.65 -3.36 8.59
CA LYS A 25 -6.42 -3.66 9.81
C LYS A 25 -6.38 -2.52 10.84
N LYS A 26 -5.30 -1.72 10.87
CA LYS A 26 -5.16 -0.56 11.77
C LYS A 26 -5.90 0.68 11.24
N CYS A 27 -6.12 0.79 9.93
CA CYS A 27 -6.79 1.93 9.32
C CYS A 27 -8.27 2.01 9.75
N ARG A 28 -8.76 3.20 10.13
CA ARG A 28 -10.17 3.39 10.51
C ARG A 28 -11.13 3.13 9.34
N TRP A 29 -10.77 3.57 8.14
CA TRP A 29 -11.56 3.47 6.91
C TRP A 29 -11.62 2.05 6.32
N PHE A 30 -10.84 1.09 6.84
CA PHE A 30 -10.85 -0.28 6.32
C PHE A 30 -12.09 -1.04 6.80
N GLY A 31 -13.02 -1.32 5.88
CA GLY A 31 -14.28 -2.00 6.16
C GLY A 31 -14.16 -3.53 6.32
N GLY A 32 -12.97 -4.09 6.06
CA GLY A 32 -12.72 -5.54 6.09
C GLY A 32 -12.27 -6.12 7.44
N LYS A 33 -12.33 -5.37 8.55
CA LYS A 33 -11.72 -5.75 9.84
C LYS A 33 -12.21 -7.07 10.43
N ALA A 34 -13.51 -7.33 10.33
CA ALA A 34 -14.13 -8.57 10.82
C ALA A 34 -14.14 -9.70 9.78
N LYS A 35 -13.66 -9.44 8.56
CA LYS A 35 -13.71 -10.40 7.44
C LYS A 35 -12.42 -11.22 7.40
N ILE A 36 -12.54 -12.50 7.03
CA ILE A 36 -11.38 -13.36 6.80
C ILE A 36 -10.81 -13.04 5.42
N ILE A 37 -9.65 -12.38 5.42
CA ILE A 37 -8.89 -12.02 4.21
C ILE A 37 -8.21 -13.28 3.67
N SER A 38 -8.45 -13.61 2.40
CA SER A 38 -7.80 -14.72 1.70
C SER A 38 -6.54 -14.29 0.96
N LYS A 39 -6.53 -13.10 0.36
CA LYS A 39 -5.40 -12.53 -0.37
C LYS A 39 -5.46 -11.00 -0.35
N ILE A 40 -4.31 -10.35 -0.30
CA ILE A 40 -4.15 -8.93 -0.60
C ILE A 40 -3.22 -8.85 -1.80
N GLY A 41 -3.56 -8.00 -2.77
CA GLY A 41 -2.76 -7.75 -3.95
C GLY A 41 -2.65 -6.26 -4.25
N ILE A 42 -1.52 -5.84 -4.80
CA ILE A 42 -1.40 -4.52 -5.43
C ILE A 42 -1.91 -4.66 -6.86
N HIS A 43 -3.13 -4.20 -7.10
CA HIS A 43 -3.83 -4.34 -8.37
C HIS A 43 -3.33 -3.35 -9.42
N LYS A 44 -3.01 -2.13 -9.00
CA LYS A 44 -2.48 -1.09 -9.89
C LYS A 44 -1.46 -0.23 -9.15
N VAL A 45 -0.42 0.16 -9.88
CA VAL A 45 0.60 1.13 -9.44
C VAL A 45 0.73 2.17 -10.54
N ILE A 46 0.64 3.45 -10.17
CA ILE A 46 0.91 4.57 -11.06
C ILE A 46 2.04 5.37 -10.41
N PRO A 47 3.28 5.28 -10.94
CA PRO A 47 4.40 6.05 -10.42
C PRO A 47 4.24 7.53 -10.81
N LEU A 48 4.60 8.41 -9.87
CA LEU A 48 4.56 9.85 -10.03
C LEU A 48 5.83 10.44 -9.41
N LYS A 49 6.47 11.38 -10.11
CA LYS A 49 7.60 12.13 -9.56
C LYS A 49 7.16 13.57 -9.29
N ILE A 50 7.26 14.00 -8.04
CA ILE A 50 6.97 15.38 -7.61
C ILE A 50 8.22 15.87 -6.88
N ASP A 51 8.77 17.01 -7.28
CA ASP A 51 9.92 17.67 -6.63
C ASP A 51 11.13 16.74 -6.39
N GLY A 52 11.32 15.76 -7.27
CA GLY A 52 12.41 14.77 -7.18
C GLY A 52 12.08 13.52 -6.35
N ASP A 53 10.97 13.53 -5.62
CA ASP A 53 10.53 12.40 -4.80
C ASP A 53 9.65 11.41 -5.57
N ALA A 54 9.78 10.13 -5.23
CA ALA A 54 9.02 9.04 -5.82
C ALA A 54 7.72 8.80 -5.03
N HIS A 55 6.59 9.05 -5.70
CA HIS A 55 5.24 8.78 -5.24
C HIS A 55 4.60 7.68 -6.07
N PHE A 56 3.65 6.96 -5.46
CA PHE A 56 2.93 5.86 -6.10
C PHE A 56 1.46 5.95 -5.74
N LEU A 57 0.61 6.13 -6.75
CA LEU A 57 -0.82 6.00 -6.57
C LEU A 57 -1.18 4.52 -6.76
N THR A 58 -1.56 3.85 -5.68
CA THR A 58 -1.83 2.41 -5.72
C THR A 58 -3.30 2.07 -5.50
N ILE A 59 -3.74 1.00 -6.16
CA ILE A 59 -5.02 0.35 -5.88
C ILE A 59 -4.71 -1.00 -5.25
N ILE A 60 -5.18 -1.19 -4.03
CA ILE A 60 -5.04 -2.42 -3.27
C ILE A 60 -6.32 -3.22 -3.40
N GLU A 61 -6.21 -4.46 -3.85
CA GLU A 61 -7.34 -5.38 -3.98
C GLU A 61 -7.29 -6.40 -2.85
N VAL A 62 -8.37 -6.45 -2.07
CA VAL A 62 -8.49 -7.33 -0.91
C VAL A 62 -9.54 -8.38 -1.21
N HIS A 63 -9.11 -9.64 -1.25
CA HIS A 63 -9.97 -10.79 -1.42
C HIS A 63 -10.36 -11.38 -0.06
N TYR A 64 -11.59 -11.88 0.01
CA TYR A 64 -12.13 -12.56 1.19
C TYR A 64 -12.51 -14.00 0.83
N VAL A 65 -12.59 -14.88 1.83
CA VAL A 65 -12.85 -16.32 1.59
C VAL A 65 -14.22 -16.58 0.93
N GLN A 66 -15.21 -15.71 1.13
CA GLN A 66 -16.60 -15.91 0.64
C GLN A 66 -17.28 -14.58 0.23
N ARG A 67 -16.53 -13.58 -0.23
CA ARG A 67 -17.10 -12.30 -0.68
C ARG A 67 -16.36 -11.76 -1.90
N LEU A 68 -17.00 -10.84 -2.60
CA LEU A 68 -16.38 -10.10 -3.69
C LEU A 68 -15.15 -9.33 -3.20
N PRO A 69 -14.11 -9.19 -4.04
CA PRO A 69 -12.96 -8.36 -3.71
C PRO A 69 -13.36 -6.90 -3.50
N GLU A 70 -12.66 -6.22 -2.60
CA GLU A 70 -12.79 -4.78 -2.38
C GLU A 70 -11.53 -4.07 -2.86
N LEU A 71 -11.72 -2.92 -3.50
CA LEU A 71 -10.63 -2.06 -3.99
C LEU A 71 -10.45 -0.87 -3.06
N TYR A 72 -9.22 -0.63 -2.64
CA TYR A 72 -8.84 0.47 -1.76
C TYR A 72 -7.79 1.34 -2.45
N PHE A 73 -8.03 2.64 -2.53
CA PHE A 73 -7.03 3.59 -3.01
C PHE A 73 -6.04 3.92 -1.89
N LEU A 74 -4.75 3.75 -2.16
CA LEU A 74 -3.68 4.00 -1.19
C LEU A 74 -2.50 4.70 -1.87
N PRO A 75 -2.39 6.03 -1.75
CA PRO A 75 -1.17 6.75 -2.11
C PRO A 75 -0.02 6.33 -1.20
N LEU A 76 1.15 6.07 -1.79
CA LEU A 76 2.37 5.69 -1.09
C LEU A 76 3.49 6.64 -1.52
N THR A 77 4.35 7.00 -0.58
CA THR A 77 5.60 7.70 -0.86
C THR A 77 6.66 7.18 0.09
N PHE A 78 7.90 7.19 -0.36
CA PHE A 78 9.02 6.97 0.53
C PHE A 78 9.44 8.31 1.15
N VAL A 79 9.76 8.30 2.44
CA VAL A 79 10.33 9.46 3.15
C VAL A 79 11.50 8.95 3.97
N LEU A 80 12.64 9.62 3.85
CA LEU A 80 13.80 9.37 4.71
C LEU A 80 13.47 9.77 6.15
N ALA A 81 13.99 9.03 7.13
CA ALA A 81 13.64 9.21 8.53
C ALA A 81 13.83 10.67 9.03
N ASP A 82 14.90 11.32 8.59
CA ASP A 82 15.24 12.69 8.97
C ASP A 82 14.22 13.74 8.46
N HIS A 83 13.49 13.41 7.39
CA HIS A 83 12.47 14.27 6.78
C HIS A 83 11.04 13.96 7.23
N ILE A 84 10.86 13.01 8.17
CA ILE A 84 9.52 12.65 8.67
C ILE A 84 8.88 13.83 9.39
N LEU A 85 9.66 14.56 10.21
CA LEU A 85 9.13 15.67 11.01
C LEU A 85 8.64 16.84 10.13
N GLU A 86 9.32 17.12 9.04
CA GLU A 86 8.98 18.20 8.10
C GLU A 86 7.65 17.95 7.36
N ARG A 87 7.23 16.69 7.22
CA ARG A 87 6.02 16.29 6.48
C ARG A 87 4.80 16.02 7.36
N VAL A 88 4.95 15.93 8.67
CA VAL A 88 3.84 15.66 9.61
C VAL A 88 3.09 16.94 10.00
N GLU A 89 3.66 18.12 9.75
CA GLU A 89 3.08 19.43 10.12
C GLU A 89 1.99 19.97 9.17
N TYR A 90 1.34 19.12 8.36
CA TYR A 90 0.23 19.51 7.48
C TYR A 90 -1.12 18.94 7.93
#